data_AF-A0A1N6FC22-F1
#
_entry.id   AF-A0A1N6FC22-F1
#
_cell.length_a   1.000
_cell.length_b   1.000
_cell.length_c   1.000
_cell.angle_alpha   90.00
_cell.angle_beta   90.00
_cell.angle_gamma   90.00
#
_symmetry.space_group_name_H-M   'P 1'
#
loop_
_entity.id
_entity.type
_entity.pdbx_description
1 polymer ?
#
loop_
_entity_poly.entity_id
_entity_poly.type
_entity_poly.pdbx_seq_one_letter_code
_entity_poly.pdbx_strand_id
1 'polypeptide(L)'
;MKKLFAICAVSVFFLVACGGDSGNNANSDEPESSSSVKSSSSSAKSSSSVTVATSCKTEKKDNCEYGSLTDDRDGQTYKTVKIGEQIWMAENLNYEERNSYCYNDSAEYCAKYGRLYTWAAAMDSAESWSSNGRYCGFNKTCSSKNPVRGICPKGWHLPSDQEFKTLFEAVGGKSTAGTALKSTSGWHNEGSGTDAFGFSALPAGDRETSGRRDADVVFNNEGNGTYFWSSAEFDKINAHGLCLKDYHGDAYLDLVRKSYSFPVRCIQD
;
A
#
# COMPACT_ATOMS: atom_id res chain seq x y z
N MET A 1 -2.12 56.39 -21.46
CA MET A 1 -3.54 56.37 -21.03
C MET A 1 -4.10 54.97 -21.26
N LYS A 2 -4.56 54.33 -20.16
CA LYS A 2 -5.58 53.25 -20.05
C LYS A 2 -5.25 51.90 -20.74
N LYS A 3 -5.42 50.73 -20.12
CA LYS A 3 -5.83 50.31 -18.77
C LYS A 3 -5.37 48.87 -18.57
N LEU A 4 -4.85 48.60 -17.38
CA LEU A 4 -4.54 47.28 -16.82
C LEU A 4 -5.87 46.60 -16.42
N PHE A 5 -6.04 45.31 -16.71
CA PHE A 5 -7.04 44.48 -16.02
C PHE A 5 -6.38 43.18 -15.56
N ALA A 6 -6.24 43.09 -14.24
CA ALA A 6 -5.96 41.87 -13.52
C ALA A 6 -7.24 41.04 -13.40
N ILE A 7 -7.15 39.73 -13.59
CA ILE A 7 -8.19 38.79 -13.15
C ILE A 7 -7.50 37.78 -12.23
N CYS A 8 -7.87 37.87 -10.96
CA CYS A 8 -7.46 36.98 -9.89
C CYS A 8 -8.06 35.58 -10.06
N ALA A 9 -7.27 34.60 -9.66
CA ALA A 9 -7.66 33.22 -9.44
C ALA A 9 -8.68 33.10 -8.29
N VAL A 10 -9.65 32.21 -8.45
CA VAL A 10 -10.38 31.59 -7.33
C VAL A 10 -10.45 30.10 -7.61
N SER A 11 -9.52 29.35 -7.02
CA SER A 11 -9.60 27.90 -6.94
C SER A 11 -10.51 27.55 -5.76
N VAL A 12 -11.62 26.88 -6.05
CA VAL A 12 -12.56 26.41 -5.02
C VAL A 12 -12.01 25.13 -4.40
N PHE A 13 -11.50 25.25 -3.18
CA PHE A 13 -11.23 24.14 -2.28
C PHE A 13 -12.56 23.55 -1.81
N PHE A 14 -12.83 22.27 -2.09
CA PHE A 14 -13.84 21.50 -1.37
C PHE A 14 -13.17 20.78 -0.19
N LEU A 15 -13.28 21.39 0.99
CA LEU A 15 -13.08 20.72 2.27
C LEU A 15 -14.43 20.09 2.67
N VAL A 16 -14.53 18.77 2.64
CA VAL A 16 -15.62 18.05 3.32
C VAL A 16 -15.09 17.61 4.68
N ALA A 17 -15.43 18.39 5.70
CA ALA A 17 -15.32 17.98 7.09
C ALA A 17 -16.66 17.39 7.54
N CYS A 18 -16.65 16.17 8.10
CA CYS A 18 -17.80 15.60 8.79
C CYS A 18 -17.82 16.11 10.23
N GLY A 19 -18.86 16.87 10.60
CA GLY A 19 -19.18 17.23 11.98
C GLY A 19 -20.56 16.67 12.33
N GLY A 20 -20.63 15.93 13.44
CA GLY A 20 -21.84 15.30 13.95
C GLY A 20 -22.61 16.14 14.99
N ASP A 21 -23.91 15.81 15.06
CA ASP A 21 -24.90 15.91 16.14
C ASP A 21 -25.24 17.23 16.85
N SER A 22 -26.50 17.67 16.69
CA SER A 22 -27.58 17.55 17.70
C SER A 22 -28.69 18.59 17.49
N GLY A 23 -29.97 18.19 17.47
CA GLY A 23 -31.09 19.13 17.70
C GLY A 23 -32.44 18.76 17.08
N ASN A 24 -33.33 18.19 17.90
CA ASN A 24 -34.74 17.83 17.69
C ASN A 24 -35.66 18.90 17.05
N ASN A 25 -36.67 18.47 16.25
CA ASN A 25 -38.09 18.50 16.70
C ASN A 25 -39.11 17.81 15.74
N ALA A 26 -39.81 16.84 16.33
CA ALA A 26 -41.27 16.56 16.37
C ALA A 26 -42.19 16.41 15.11
N ASN A 27 -42.93 15.29 15.18
CA ASN A 27 -44.28 14.93 14.66
C ASN A 27 -44.48 14.68 13.15
N SER A 28 -45.27 13.70 12.70
CA SER A 28 -46.19 12.73 13.35
C SER A 28 -46.51 11.55 12.39
N ASP A 29 -47.10 10.51 12.98
CA ASP A 29 -48.04 9.52 12.40
C ASP A 29 -47.52 8.12 11.98
N GLU A 30 -47.95 7.16 12.81
CA GLU A 30 -48.00 5.70 12.66
C GLU A 30 -49.26 5.27 11.85
N PRO A 31 -49.51 3.99 11.45
CA PRO A 31 -49.36 2.78 12.28
C PRO A 31 -48.91 1.45 11.64
N GLU A 32 -48.47 0.56 12.55
CA GLU A 32 -48.59 -0.91 12.65
C GLU A 32 -48.26 -1.87 11.49
N SER A 33 -47.31 -2.79 11.74
CA SER A 33 -47.65 -4.24 11.83
C SER A 33 -46.57 -5.04 12.58
N SER A 34 -47.02 -5.97 13.42
CA SER A 34 -46.24 -6.80 14.33
C SER A 34 -45.75 -8.10 13.67
N SER A 35 -44.52 -8.54 13.98
CA SER A 35 -44.29 -9.97 14.32
C SER A 35 -42.98 -10.17 15.07
N SER A 36 -43.09 -10.86 16.19
CA SER A 36 -42.04 -11.20 17.13
C SER A 36 -41.31 -12.47 16.69
N VAL A 37 -39.98 -12.44 16.58
CA VAL A 37 -39.16 -13.66 16.58
C VAL A 37 -37.92 -13.50 17.45
N LYS A 38 -37.69 -14.59 18.19
CA LYS A 38 -36.78 -14.75 19.33
C LYS A 38 -35.31 -14.66 18.93
N SER A 39 -34.53 -14.23 19.91
CA SER A 39 -33.09 -14.33 20.08
C SER A 39 -32.50 -15.61 19.48
N SER A 40 -31.41 -15.45 18.73
CA SER A 40 -30.39 -16.48 18.56
C SER A 40 -29.03 -15.80 18.68
N SER A 41 -28.49 -15.92 19.88
CA SER A 41 -27.10 -15.71 20.21
C SER A 41 -26.24 -16.69 19.43
N SER A 42 -25.33 -16.17 18.62
CA SER A 42 -24.13 -16.91 18.23
C SER A 42 -22.95 -15.97 18.37
N SER A 43 -22.47 -15.86 19.61
CA SER A 43 -21.16 -15.32 19.95
C SER A 43 -20.10 -16.25 19.35
N ALA A 44 -19.75 -16.02 18.08
CA ALA A 44 -18.57 -16.61 17.51
C ALA A 44 -17.36 -15.90 18.14
N LYS A 45 -16.77 -16.53 19.17
CA LYS A 45 -15.40 -16.25 19.60
C LYS A 45 -14.50 -16.47 18.40
N SER A 46 -14.03 -15.40 17.77
CA SER A 46 -12.82 -15.41 16.96
C SER A 46 -11.82 -14.49 17.64
N SER A 47 -11.31 -14.94 18.79
CA SER A 47 -10.15 -14.31 19.45
C SER A 47 -8.90 -15.01 18.94
N SER A 48 -8.56 -14.79 17.68
CA SER A 48 -7.18 -14.95 17.23
C SER A 48 -6.48 -13.66 17.62
N SER A 49 -6.04 -13.56 18.87
CA SER A 49 -5.26 -12.40 19.30
C SER A 49 -3.90 -12.48 18.63
N VAL A 50 -3.72 -11.75 17.54
CA VAL A 50 -2.39 -11.51 16.95
C VAL A 50 -1.54 -10.86 18.04
N THR A 51 -0.47 -11.55 18.44
CA THR A 51 0.45 -11.04 19.45
C THR A 51 1.26 -9.91 18.85
N VAL A 52 1.19 -8.72 19.46
CA VAL A 52 2.05 -7.58 19.10
C VAL A 52 3.51 -8.01 19.26
N ALA A 53 4.28 -7.90 18.19
CA ALA A 53 5.69 -8.23 18.19
C ALA A 53 6.48 -7.17 18.98
N THR A 54 7.55 -7.61 19.65
CA THR A 54 8.49 -6.69 20.30
C THR A 54 9.39 -6.08 19.23
N SER A 55 9.61 -4.76 19.27
CA SER A 55 10.58 -4.12 18.37
C SER A 55 11.96 -4.75 18.52
N CYS A 56 12.61 -5.00 17.39
CA CYS A 56 13.88 -5.70 17.33
C CYS A 56 15.04 -4.79 16.94
N LYS A 57 14.76 -3.53 16.57
CA LYS A 57 15.77 -2.57 16.16
C LYS A 57 15.61 -1.24 16.89
N THR A 58 16.75 -0.67 17.24
CA THR A 58 16.93 0.66 17.83
C THR A 58 18.20 1.29 17.23
N GLU A 59 18.47 2.55 17.55
CA GLU A 59 19.72 3.20 17.11
C GLU A 59 21.00 2.48 17.59
N LYS A 60 20.93 1.77 18.73
CA LYS A 60 22.12 1.17 19.38
C LYS A 60 22.23 -0.34 19.20
N LYS A 61 21.13 -1.00 18.84
CA LYS A 61 21.05 -2.45 18.78
C LYS A 61 20.07 -2.87 17.70
N ASP A 62 20.50 -3.86 16.92
CA ASP A 62 19.68 -4.55 15.95
C ASP A 62 19.71 -6.05 16.25
N ASN A 63 18.56 -6.60 16.63
CA ASN A 63 18.32 -8.01 16.91
C ASN A 63 17.14 -8.55 16.09
N CYS A 64 16.83 -7.91 14.96
CA CYS A 64 15.84 -8.44 14.03
C CYS A 64 16.33 -9.74 13.40
N GLU A 65 15.39 -10.64 13.13
CA GLU A 65 15.66 -11.89 12.43
C GLU A 65 15.67 -11.62 10.93
N TYR A 66 16.87 -11.37 10.39
CA TYR A 66 17.07 -11.16 8.96
C TYR A 66 17.35 -12.45 8.20
N GLY A 67 16.97 -12.45 6.94
CA GLY A 67 17.34 -13.46 5.96
C GLY A 67 17.69 -12.84 4.61
N SER A 68 17.74 -13.68 3.58
CA SER A 68 17.97 -13.25 2.20
C SER A 68 17.09 -14.04 1.24
N LEU A 69 16.68 -13.37 0.17
CA LEU A 69 15.97 -13.91 -0.97
C LEU A 69 16.79 -13.64 -2.22
N THR A 70 17.27 -14.68 -2.90
CA THR A 70 17.86 -14.55 -4.24
C THR A 70 16.79 -14.81 -5.29
N ASP A 71 16.57 -13.86 -6.18
CA ASP A 71 15.68 -14.01 -7.32
C ASP A 71 16.43 -14.70 -8.46
N ASP A 72 16.12 -15.97 -8.70
CA ASP A 72 16.77 -16.77 -9.75
C ASP A 72 16.56 -16.22 -11.17
N ARG A 73 15.61 -15.29 -11.36
CA ARG A 73 15.29 -14.72 -12.68
C ARG A 73 16.34 -13.71 -13.15
N ASP A 74 16.96 -12.97 -12.23
CA ASP A 74 17.97 -11.94 -12.53
C ASP A 74 19.24 -12.04 -11.64
N GLY A 75 19.26 -12.96 -10.68
CA GLY A 75 20.36 -13.17 -9.74
C GLY A 75 20.44 -12.14 -8.61
N GLN A 76 19.49 -11.21 -8.51
CA GLN A 76 19.51 -10.19 -7.48
C GLN A 76 19.15 -10.79 -6.11
N THR A 77 19.90 -10.42 -5.08
CA THR A 77 19.63 -10.85 -3.70
C THR A 77 19.09 -9.69 -2.89
N TYR A 78 17.97 -9.92 -2.23
CA TYR A 78 17.26 -8.99 -1.37
C TYR A 78 17.35 -9.45 0.09
N LYS A 79 17.43 -8.50 1.01
CA LYS A 79 17.26 -8.75 2.44
C LYS A 79 15.81 -9.03 2.76
N THR A 80 15.60 -9.88 3.75
CA THR A 80 14.28 -10.19 4.31
C THR A 80 14.31 -10.04 5.81
N VAL A 81 13.14 -9.85 6.43
CA VAL A 81 13.01 -9.73 7.88
C VAL A 81 11.75 -10.42 8.36
N LYS A 82 11.83 -11.12 9.49
CA LYS A 82 10.67 -11.68 10.17
C LYS A 82 10.03 -10.63 11.10
N ILE A 83 8.73 -10.39 10.92
CA ILE A 83 7.93 -9.48 11.74
C ILE A 83 6.68 -10.24 12.20
N GLY A 84 6.58 -10.50 13.50
CA GLY A 84 5.60 -11.47 14.01
C GLY A 84 5.85 -12.84 13.37
N GLU A 85 4.83 -13.41 12.75
CA GLU A 85 4.94 -14.69 12.01
C GLU A 85 5.18 -14.53 10.51
N GLN A 86 5.19 -13.29 9.99
CA GLN A 86 5.35 -13.04 8.57
C GLN A 86 6.80 -12.71 8.23
N ILE A 87 7.29 -13.26 7.11
CA ILE A 87 8.61 -12.94 6.58
C ILE A 87 8.44 -12.04 5.36
N TRP A 88 8.92 -10.80 5.47
CA TRP A 88 8.78 -9.76 4.48
C TRP A 88 10.10 -9.49 3.78
N MET A 89 10.06 -9.09 2.51
CA MET A 89 11.19 -8.39 1.92
C MET A 89 11.44 -7.08 2.70
N ALA A 90 12.71 -6.82 3.04
CA ALA A 90 13.16 -5.57 3.66
C ALA A 90 13.63 -4.54 2.61
N GLU A 91 13.72 -4.97 1.35
CA GLU A 91 14.05 -4.15 0.19
C GLU A 91 12.92 -4.25 -0.84
N ASN A 92 12.72 -3.21 -1.65
CA ASN A 92 11.71 -3.24 -2.70
C ASN A 92 12.17 -4.11 -3.86
N LEU A 93 11.24 -4.84 -4.49
CA LEU A 93 11.55 -5.65 -5.66
C LEU A 93 12.06 -4.76 -6.80
N ASN A 94 13.14 -5.18 -7.47
CA ASN A 94 13.79 -4.41 -8.53
C ASN A 94 14.00 -5.24 -9.82
N TYR A 95 13.18 -6.27 -10.00
CA TYR A 95 13.12 -7.11 -11.19
C TYR A 95 12.57 -6.35 -12.41
N GLU A 96 13.31 -6.35 -13.52
CA GLU A 96 12.90 -5.65 -14.74
C GLU A 96 11.83 -6.41 -15.54
N GLU A 97 10.68 -5.76 -15.73
CA GLU A 97 9.54 -6.23 -16.51
C GLU A 97 8.99 -5.10 -17.40
N ARG A 98 8.28 -5.44 -18.48
CA ARG A 98 7.76 -4.52 -19.52
C ARG A 98 7.01 -3.30 -18.98
N ASN A 99 6.26 -3.44 -17.89
CA ASN A 99 5.50 -2.35 -17.27
C ASN A 99 6.01 -2.04 -15.84
N SER A 100 7.34 -2.03 -15.71
CA SER A 100 8.08 -1.63 -14.52
C SER A 100 9.04 -0.48 -14.86
N TYR A 101 9.16 0.48 -13.96
CA TYR A 101 9.87 1.74 -14.22
C TYR A 101 10.73 2.15 -13.04
N CYS A 102 11.84 2.82 -13.30
CA CYS A 102 12.53 3.57 -12.26
C CYS A 102 11.78 4.85 -11.97
N TYR A 103 11.85 5.35 -10.74
CA TYR A 103 11.40 6.71 -10.46
C TYR A 103 12.22 7.71 -11.30
N ASN A 104 11.54 8.69 -11.90
CA ASN A 104 12.13 9.68 -12.81
C ASN A 104 12.95 9.06 -13.98
N ASP A 105 12.59 7.84 -14.39
CA ASP A 105 13.26 7.07 -15.45
C ASP A 105 14.79 6.97 -15.30
N SER A 106 15.29 6.99 -14.06
CA SER A 106 16.73 6.96 -13.77
C SER A 106 17.14 5.69 -13.02
N ALA A 107 18.17 5.01 -13.55
CA ALA A 107 18.71 3.79 -12.96
C ALA A 107 19.21 3.97 -11.52
N GLU A 108 19.64 5.17 -11.14
CA GLU A 108 20.04 5.50 -9.76
C GLU A 108 18.86 5.37 -8.79
N TYR A 109 17.67 5.78 -9.22
CA TYR A 109 16.46 5.64 -8.41
C TYR A 109 15.98 4.19 -8.35
N CYS A 110 16.18 3.38 -9.39
CA CYS A 110 15.96 1.94 -9.29
C CYS A 110 16.90 1.30 -8.26
N ALA A 111 18.18 1.65 -8.26
CA ALA A 111 19.14 1.13 -7.29
C ALA A 111 18.79 1.56 -5.86
N LYS A 112 18.24 2.78 -5.68
CA LYS A 112 17.84 3.32 -4.36
C LYS A 112 16.51 2.78 -3.86
N TYR A 113 15.48 2.73 -4.71
CA TYR A 113 14.09 2.50 -4.32
C TYR A 113 13.46 1.22 -4.88
N GLY A 114 14.19 0.48 -5.71
CA GLY A 114 13.62 -0.56 -6.55
C GLY A 114 12.76 0.01 -7.68
N ARG A 115 12.02 -0.87 -8.37
CA ARG A 115 11.15 -0.47 -9.49
C ARG A 115 9.73 -0.19 -9.02
N LEU A 116 9.05 0.66 -9.78
CA LEU A 116 7.63 0.92 -9.72
C LEU A 116 6.93 0.03 -10.73
N TYR A 117 5.95 -0.74 -10.31
CA TYR A 117 5.20 -1.66 -11.18
C TYR A 117 3.80 -1.15 -11.35
N THR A 118 3.25 -1.20 -12.57
CA THR A 118 1.78 -1.10 -12.72
C THR A 118 1.10 -2.26 -11.98
N TRP A 119 -0.16 -2.11 -11.58
CA TRP A 119 -0.86 -3.22 -10.91
C TRP A 119 -0.93 -4.47 -11.79
N ALA A 120 -1.05 -4.32 -13.10
CA ALA A 120 -1.02 -5.45 -14.04
C ALA A 120 0.36 -6.16 -14.08
N ALA A 121 1.46 -5.41 -13.96
CA ALA A 121 2.78 -6.04 -13.82
C ALA A 121 2.90 -6.73 -12.46
N ALA A 122 2.50 -6.07 -11.36
CA ALA A 122 2.57 -6.63 -10.02
C ALA A 122 1.77 -7.94 -9.89
N MET A 123 0.60 -8.02 -10.55
CA MET A 123 -0.26 -9.20 -10.58
C MET A 123 0.21 -10.29 -11.56
N ASP A 124 1.25 -10.05 -12.36
CA ASP A 124 1.68 -10.93 -13.46
C ASP A 124 0.55 -11.26 -14.44
N SER A 125 -0.12 -10.22 -14.95
CA SER A 125 -1.31 -10.39 -15.79
C SER A 125 -1.09 -11.11 -17.11
N ALA A 126 0.17 -11.20 -17.56
CA ALA A 126 0.58 -11.95 -18.74
C ALA A 126 0.84 -13.44 -18.46
N GLU A 127 0.80 -13.87 -17.19
CA GLU A 127 1.13 -15.21 -16.71
C GLU A 127 2.54 -15.67 -17.07
N SER A 128 3.52 -14.78 -16.95
CA SER A 128 4.91 -15.17 -17.15
C SER A 128 5.40 -16.14 -16.07
N TRP A 129 4.82 -16.07 -14.86
CA TRP A 129 5.29 -16.74 -13.65
C TRP A 129 4.20 -17.49 -12.89
N SER A 130 2.94 -17.04 -12.97
CA SER A 130 1.78 -17.68 -12.36
C SER A 130 0.47 -17.26 -13.04
N SER A 131 -0.51 -18.16 -13.06
CA SER A 131 -1.85 -17.87 -13.59
C SER A 131 -2.77 -17.14 -12.61
N ASN A 132 -2.35 -16.94 -11.36
CA ASN A 132 -3.24 -16.49 -10.30
C ASN A 132 -3.71 -15.03 -10.44
N GLY A 133 -2.99 -14.20 -11.22
CA GLY A 133 -3.37 -12.82 -11.53
C GLY A 133 -3.66 -12.57 -13.01
N ARG A 134 -3.93 -13.62 -13.80
CA ARG A 134 -4.20 -13.54 -15.25
C ARG A 134 -5.24 -12.46 -15.57
N TYR A 135 -4.94 -11.64 -16.57
CA TYR A 135 -5.84 -10.61 -17.11
C TYR A 135 -6.26 -9.50 -16.13
N CYS A 136 -5.66 -9.44 -14.94
CA CYS A 136 -5.90 -8.36 -14.00
C CYS A 136 -5.27 -7.05 -14.52
N GLY A 137 -5.84 -5.89 -14.18
CA GLY A 137 -5.28 -4.63 -14.65
C GLY A 137 -6.28 -3.50 -14.70
N PHE A 138 -5.82 -2.37 -15.20
CA PHE A 138 -6.65 -1.18 -15.36
C PHE A 138 -7.77 -1.40 -16.39
N ASN A 139 -8.97 -0.96 -16.04
CA ASN A 139 -10.22 -1.15 -16.77
C ASN A 139 -10.61 -2.63 -16.99
N LYS A 140 -10.16 -3.52 -16.10
CA LYS A 140 -10.50 -4.94 -16.05
C LYS A 140 -10.93 -5.32 -14.63
N THR A 141 -12.00 -6.08 -14.51
CA THR A 141 -12.35 -6.79 -13.28
C THR A 141 -11.49 -8.05 -13.21
N CYS A 142 -10.80 -8.22 -12.09
CA CYS A 142 -9.86 -9.29 -11.83
C CYS A 142 -10.59 -10.44 -11.12
N SER A 143 -10.28 -11.66 -11.51
CA SER A 143 -10.77 -12.87 -10.84
C SER A 143 -9.57 -13.68 -10.37
N SER A 144 -8.76 -13.05 -9.51
CA SER A 144 -7.51 -13.64 -9.01
C SER A 144 -7.75 -14.78 -8.02
N LYS A 145 -6.76 -15.66 -7.92
CA LYS A 145 -6.72 -16.74 -6.92
C LYS A 145 -5.65 -16.44 -5.89
N ASN A 146 -6.00 -16.44 -4.62
CA ASN A 146 -5.05 -16.19 -3.54
C ASN A 146 -4.30 -17.48 -3.13
N PRO A 147 -3.01 -17.38 -2.74
CA PRO A 147 -2.16 -16.20 -2.85
C PRO A 147 -1.80 -15.90 -4.32
N VAL A 148 -1.70 -14.61 -4.66
CA VAL A 148 -1.24 -14.18 -5.99
C VAL A 148 0.26 -14.03 -5.93
N ARG A 149 1.01 -15.02 -6.46
CA ARG A 149 2.47 -14.89 -6.63
C ARG A 149 2.81 -13.57 -7.31
N GLY A 150 2.12 -13.27 -8.41
CA GLY A 150 2.35 -12.06 -9.19
C GLY A 150 3.81 -11.99 -9.67
N ILE A 151 4.37 -10.78 -9.64
CA ILE A 151 5.75 -10.53 -10.05
C ILE A 151 6.79 -11.02 -9.03
N CYS A 152 6.38 -11.54 -7.87
CA CYS A 152 7.31 -11.98 -6.84
C CYS A 152 8.09 -13.26 -7.23
N PRO A 153 9.29 -13.46 -6.67
CA PRO A 153 10.06 -14.68 -6.87
C PRO A 153 9.30 -15.94 -6.43
N LYS A 154 9.76 -17.13 -6.85
CA LYS A 154 9.12 -18.39 -6.44
C LYS A 154 9.23 -18.56 -4.92
N GLY A 155 8.15 -19.02 -4.26
CA GLY A 155 8.09 -19.14 -2.80
C GLY A 155 7.74 -17.83 -2.08
N TRP A 156 7.38 -16.79 -2.86
CA TRP A 156 7.00 -15.47 -2.39
C TRP A 156 5.80 -14.99 -3.19
N HIS A 157 4.98 -14.12 -2.60
CA HIS A 157 3.80 -13.60 -3.26
C HIS A 157 3.53 -12.12 -2.99
N LEU A 158 2.65 -11.54 -3.81
CA LEU A 158 2.19 -10.18 -3.65
C LEU A 158 1.22 -10.12 -2.45
N PRO A 159 1.49 -9.26 -1.44
CA PRO A 159 0.72 -9.27 -0.20
C PRO A 159 -0.76 -8.99 -0.45
N SER A 160 -1.61 -9.61 0.35
CA SER A 160 -3.03 -9.28 0.45
C SER A 160 -3.28 -8.20 1.50
N ASP A 161 -4.48 -7.64 1.48
CA ASP A 161 -4.97 -6.75 2.52
C ASP A 161 -4.89 -7.35 3.93
N GLN A 162 -5.17 -8.66 4.04
CA GLN A 162 -5.16 -9.32 5.33
C GLN A 162 -3.74 -9.44 5.89
N GLU A 163 -2.75 -9.62 5.01
CA GLU A 163 -1.36 -9.69 5.42
C GLU A 163 -0.81 -8.33 5.83
N PHE A 164 -1.19 -7.25 5.15
CA PHE A 164 -0.88 -5.91 5.63
C PHE A 164 -1.56 -5.58 6.96
N LYS A 165 -2.82 -6.00 7.16
CA LYS A 165 -3.50 -5.84 8.46
C LYS A 165 -2.77 -6.59 9.58
N THR A 166 -2.34 -7.81 9.29
CA THR A 166 -1.54 -8.62 10.24
C THR A 166 -0.22 -7.94 10.56
N LEU A 167 0.46 -7.37 9.55
CA LEU A 167 1.66 -6.56 9.76
C LEU A 167 1.39 -5.37 10.67
N PHE A 168 0.31 -4.61 10.44
CA PHE A 168 -0.05 -3.47 11.29
C PHE A 168 -0.26 -3.88 12.75
N GLU A 169 -1.02 -4.96 12.97
CA GLU A 169 -1.26 -5.48 14.32
C GLU A 169 0.03 -5.93 14.99
N ALA A 170 0.93 -6.60 14.26
CA ALA A 170 2.22 -7.03 14.77
C ALA A 170 3.11 -5.86 15.21
N VAL A 171 3.00 -4.68 14.58
CA VAL A 171 3.85 -3.50 14.90
C VAL A 171 3.17 -2.49 15.82
N GLY A 172 2.09 -2.86 16.51
CA GLY A 172 1.43 -2.02 17.51
C GLY A 172 0.18 -1.28 17.03
N GLY A 173 -0.32 -1.61 15.83
CA GLY A 173 -1.55 -1.11 15.25
C GLY A 173 -1.37 -0.01 14.20
N LYS A 174 -2.45 0.27 13.46
CA LYS A 174 -2.43 1.21 12.34
C LYS A 174 -1.90 2.60 12.70
N SER A 175 -2.22 3.12 13.88
CA SER A 175 -1.88 4.49 14.31
C SER A 175 -0.38 4.73 14.52
N THR A 176 0.43 3.68 14.68
CA THR A 176 1.88 3.76 14.92
C THR A 176 2.70 2.96 13.91
N ALA A 177 2.05 2.11 13.12
CA ALA A 177 2.69 1.26 12.12
C ALA A 177 3.53 2.06 11.12
N GLY A 178 3.09 3.25 10.72
CA GLY A 178 3.86 4.09 9.81
C GLY A 178 5.20 4.51 10.41
N THR A 179 5.21 5.01 11.64
CA THR A 179 6.46 5.34 12.34
C THR A 179 7.36 4.12 12.51
N ALA A 180 6.80 2.96 12.83
CA ALA A 180 7.56 1.73 13.08
C ALA A 180 8.18 1.11 11.81
N LEU A 181 7.53 1.26 10.65
CA LEU A 181 7.88 0.59 9.39
C LEU A 181 8.70 1.47 8.44
N LYS A 182 8.53 2.79 8.49
CA LYS A 182 9.30 3.74 7.67
C LYS A 182 10.80 3.65 7.99
N SER A 183 11.62 3.79 6.95
CA SER A 183 13.07 3.92 7.09
C SER A 183 13.46 5.14 7.96
N THR A 184 14.65 5.08 8.52
CA THR A 184 15.21 6.16 9.38
C THR A 184 15.71 7.38 8.61
N SER A 185 15.67 7.33 7.28
CA SER A 185 16.08 8.45 6.41
C SER A 185 15.36 8.43 5.07
N GLY A 186 15.51 9.51 4.31
CA GLY A 186 14.93 9.68 2.97
C GLY A 186 13.57 10.38 2.98
N TRP A 187 12.92 10.51 4.13
CA TRP A 187 11.63 11.17 4.27
C TRP A 187 11.79 12.68 4.50
N HIS A 188 11.00 13.48 3.78
CA HIS A 188 10.90 14.93 3.97
C HIS A 188 10.21 15.27 5.30
N ASN A 189 10.19 16.57 5.65
CA ASN A 189 9.43 17.10 6.79
C ASN A 189 9.71 16.43 8.15
N GLU A 190 10.95 15.98 8.36
CA GLU A 190 11.34 15.19 9.55
C GLU A 190 10.48 13.92 9.74
N GLY A 191 9.86 13.45 8.66
CA GLY A 191 8.88 12.36 8.63
C GLY A 191 9.47 10.96 8.64
N SER A 192 10.76 10.82 8.96
CA SER A 192 11.41 9.51 8.99
C SER A 192 10.85 8.65 10.10
N GLY A 193 10.82 7.34 9.87
CA GLY A 193 10.41 6.36 10.88
C GLY A 193 11.55 5.96 11.78
N THR A 194 11.26 5.02 12.68
CA THR A 194 12.25 4.40 13.56
C THR A 194 12.82 3.11 12.98
N ASP A 195 12.19 2.56 11.93
CA ASP A 195 12.50 1.24 11.36
C ASP A 195 12.62 0.15 12.44
N ALA A 196 11.77 0.20 13.47
CA ALA A 196 11.91 -0.60 14.70
C ALA A 196 11.83 -2.12 14.47
N PHE A 197 11.40 -2.54 13.29
CA PHE A 197 11.22 -3.94 12.88
C PHE A 197 12.06 -4.32 11.65
N GLY A 198 12.97 -3.45 11.19
CA GLY A 198 13.85 -3.74 10.05
C GLY A 198 13.14 -3.83 8.70
N PHE A 199 11.90 -3.34 8.60
CA PHE A 199 11.11 -3.34 7.36
C PHE A 199 11.73 -2.39 6.34
N SER A 200 12.24 -1.23 6.75
CA SER A 200 12.95 -0.27 5.89
C SER A 200 12.10 0.24 4.71
N ALA A 201 10.89 0.75 4.97
CA ALA A 201 10.09 1.38 3.90
C ALA A 201 10.66 2.74 3.50
N LEU A 202 11.13 2.84 2.25
CA LEU A 202 11.65 4.07 1.64
C LEU A 202 10.53 4.86 0.93
N PRO A 203 10.57 6.21 0.91
CA PRO A 203 9.59 7.06 0.24
C PRO A 203 9.85 7.13 -1.27
N ALA A 204 9.59 6.02 -1.95
CA ALA A 204 9.89 5.83 -3.36
C ALA A 204 9.03 6.66 -4.32
N GLY A 205 8.00 7.34 -3.81
CA GLY A 205 7.02 8.03 -4.63
C GLY A 205 6.19 7.09 -5.49
N ASP A 206 5.65 7.65 -6.56
CA ASP A 206 4.81 6.95 -7.52
C ASP A 206 4.95 7.51 -8.93
N ARG A 207 4.53 6.70 -9.91
CA ARG A 207 4.48 7.09 -11.32
C ARG A 207 3.06 7.01 -11.82
N GLU A 208 2.51 8.16 -12.22
CA GLU A 208 1.22 8.28 -12.88
C GLU A 208 1.40 8.27 -14.40
N THR A 209 0.58 7.49 -15.10
CA THR A 209 0.41 7.62 -16.55
C THR A 209 -0.98 8.19 -16.82
N SER A 210 -1.04 9.43 -17.30
CA SER A 210 -2.31 10.02 -17.71
C SER A 210 -2.86 9.20 -18.89
N GLY A 211 -4.07 8.66 -18.80
CA GLY A 211 -4.61 7.71 -19.80
C GLY A 211 -4.92 8.29 -21.20
N ARG A 212 -4.21 9.34 -21.64
CA ARG A 212 -4.37 9.99 -22.95
C ARG A 212 -3.34 9.46 -23.95
N ARG A 213 -3.65 9.59 -25.25
CA ARG A 213 -2.83 9.05 -26.35
C ARG A 213 -1.42 9.65 -26.46
N ASP A 214 -1.22 10.82 -25.83
CA ASP A 214 0.07 11.50 -25.63
C ASP A 214 0.34 11.66 -24.13
N ALA A 215 0.33 10.53 -23.39
CA ALA A 215 0.35 10.51 -21.93
C ALA A 215 1.61 11.16 -21.36
N ASP A 216 1.47 12.34 -20.75
CA ASP A 216 2.48 12.85 -19.84
C ASP A 216 2.61 11.87 -18.67
N VAL A 217 3.84 11.41 -18.46
CA VAL A 217 4.25 10.62 -17.30
C VAL A 217 4.60 11.60 -16.20
N VAL A 218 3.95 11.45 -15.05
CA VAL A 218 4.20 12.30 -13.89
C VAL A 218 4.74 11.43 -12.77
N PHE A 219 5.84 11.88 -12.17
CA PHE A 219 6.43 11.28 -10.99
C PHE A 219 6.10 12.16 -9.78
N ASN A 220 5.55 11.55 -8.74
CA ASN A 220 5.07 12.26 -7.56
C ASN A 220 5.64 11.64 -6.28
N ASN A 221 5.58 12.41 -5.18
CA ASN A 221 5.73 11.94 -3.81
C ASN A 221 7.08 11.31 -3.40
N GLU A 222 8.15 11.41 -4.21
CA GLU A 222 9.48 11.02 -3.73
C GLU A 222 9.86 11.86 -2.50
N GLY A 223 10.33 11.17 -1.46
CA GLY A 223 10.58 11.78 -0.15
C GLY A 223 9.31 12.06 0.69
N ASN A 224 8.14 12.23 0.08
CA ASN A 224 6.88 12.52 0.81
C ASN A 224 6.03 11.27 1.10
N GLY A 225 6.18 10.20 0.33
CA GLY A 225 5.35 9.02 0.51
C GLY A 225 5.80 7.81 -0.28
N THR A 226 5.24 6.65 0.09
CA THR A 226 5.31 5.44 -0.72
C THR A 226 3.99 4.68 -0.61
N TYR A 227 3.70 3.91 -1.65
CA TYR A 227 2.64 2.93 -1.63
C TYR A 227 3.23 1.55 -1.91
N PHE A 228 2.62 0.50 -1.38
CA PHE A 228 2.94 -0.88 -1.78
C PHE A 228 1.67 -1.56 -2.26
N TRP A 229 1.74 -2.21 -3.41
CA TRP A 229 0.58 -2.91 -3.96
C TRP A 229 0.08 -4.02 -3.04
N SER A 230 -1.23 -4.06 -2.86
CA SER A 230 -1.97 -5.26 -2.46
C SER A 230 -2.43 -6.01 -3.72
N SER A 231 -2.54 -7.33 -3.61
CA SER A 231 -3.18 -8.18 -4.62
C SER A 231 -4.71 -8.03 -4.65
N ALA A 232 -5.29 -7.29 -3.70
CA ALA A 232 -6.73 -7.06 -3.61
C ALA A 232 -7.24 -6.01 -4.62
N GLU A 233 -8.24 -6.41 -5.40
CA GLU A 233 -9.01 -5.50 -6.26
C GLU A 233 -10.15 -4.83 -5.47
N PHE A 234 -10.41 -3.55 -5.77
CA PHE A 234 -11.65 -2.89 -5.36
C PHE A 234 -12.68 -2.89 -6.49
N ASP A 235 -12.28 -2.36 -7.66
CA ASP A 235 -13.10 -2.31 -8.86
C ASP A 235 -12.22 -2.35 -10.12
N LYS A 236 -12.80 -2.17 -11.31
CA LYS A 236 -12.03 -2.21 -12.57
C LYS A 236 -10.95 -1.12 -12.71
N ILE A 237 -11.01 -0.04 -11.94
CA ILE A 237 -10.13 1.13 -11.96
C ILE A 237 -9.15 1.11 -10.80
N ASN A 238 -9.58 0.68 -9.61
CA ASN A 238 -8.86 0.82 -8.36
C ASN A 238 -8.51 -0.55 -7.75
N ALA A 239 -7.34 -0.60 -7.12
CA ALA A 239 -6.89 -1.69 -6.27
C ALA A 239 -6.48 -1.12 -4.92
N HIS A 240 -6.16 -1.99 -3.97
CA HIS A 240 -5.71 -1.56 -2.66
C HIS A 240 -4.18 -1.41 -2.63
N GLY A 241 -3.70 -0.51 -1.79
CA GLY A 241 -2.27 -0.37 -1.51
C GLY A 241 -2.02 0.09 -0.08
N LEU A 242 -0.96 -0.45 0.53
CA LEU A 242 -0.42 0.09 1.77
C LEU A 242 0.09 1.51 1.51
N CYS A 243 -0.35 2.49 2.28
CA CYS A 243 0.10 3.89 2.17
C CYS A 243 0.92 4.29 3.40
N LEU A 244 2.09 4.91 3.16
CA LEU A 244 2.93 5.55 4.18
C LEU A 244 3.29 6.97 3.73
N LYS A 245 3.10 7.97 4.61
CA LYS A 245 3.37 9.39 4.33
C LYS A 245 4.37 9.96 5.34
N ASP A 246 5.08 11.03 4.96
CA ASP A 246 6.06 11.73 5.78
C ASP A 246 5.43 12.41 7.01
N TYR A 247 4.30 13.11 6.86
CA TYR A 247 3.66 13.86 7.95
C TYR A 247 2.80 13.02 8.92
N HIS A 248 2.73 11.70 8.72
CA HIS A 248 1.92 10.82 9.57
C HIS A 248 2.70 9.64 10.13
N GLY A 249 2.34 9.24 11.36
CA GLY A 249 2.85 8.03 12.01
C GLY A 249 1.99 6.79 11.76
N ASP A 250 0.83 6.94 11.11
CA ASP A 250 -0.09 5.85 10.83
C ASP A 250 0.22 5.16 9.50
N ALA A 251 -0.34 3.96 9.33
CA ALA A 251 -0.36 3.21 8.09
C ALA A 251 -1.79 2.71 7.84
N TYR A 252 -2.24 2.80 6.59
CA TYR A 252 -3.55 2.32 6.17
C TYR A 252 -3.50 1.70 4.78
N LEU A 253 -4.55 0.94 4.46
CA LEU A 253 -4.82 0.47 3.12
C LEU A 253 -5.70 1.52 2.43
N ASP A 254 -5.23 2.04 1.30
CA ASP A 254 -5.88 3.07 0.52
C ASP A 254 -6.37 2.52 -0.82
N LEU A 255 -7.35 3.20 -1.42
CA LEU A 255 -7.81 2.91 -2.77
C LEU A 255 -6.95 3.69 -3.76
N VAL A 256 -6.17 2.95 -4.54
CA VAL A 256 -5.24 3.52 -5.51
C VAL A 256 -5.55 3.05 -6.92
N ARG A 257 -5.33 3.93 -7.89
CA ARG A 257 -5.64 3.66 -9.30
C ARG A 257 -4.65 2.66 -9.88
N LYS A 258 -5.16 1.61 -10.54
CA LYS A 258 -4.35 0.56 -11.19
C LYS A 258 -3.48 1.06 -12.35
N SER A 259 -3.74 2.26 -12.85
CA SER A 259 -2.94 2.94 -13.88
C SER A 259 -1.64 3.56 -13.33
N TYR A 260 -1.50 3.66 -12.02
CA TYR A 260 -0.29 4.15 -11.37
C TYR A 260 0.73 3.00 -11.29
N SER A 261 1.97 3.35 -10.98
CA SER A 261 3.00 2.39 -10.64
C SER A 261 3.55 2.66 -9.25
N PHE A 262 3.60 1.62 -8.44
CA PHE A 262 4.10 1.66 -7.06
C PHE A 262 5.12 0.53 -6.84
N PRO A 263 5.99 0.65 -5.83
CA PRO A 263 6.85 -0.45 -5.40
C PRO A 263 6.08 -1.72 -5.04
N VAL A 264 6.77 -2.85 -5.15
CA VAL A 264 6.31 -4.15 -4.67
C VAL A 264 7.23 -4.60 -3.54
N ARG A 265 6.62 -5.15 -2.49
CA ARG A 265 7.31 -5.77 -1.37
C ARG A 265 6.68 -7.12 -1.09
N CYS A 266 7.37 -8.18 -1.49
CA CYS A 266 6.82 -9.53 -1.41
C CYS A 266 6.86 -10.06 0.02
N ILE A 267 5.97 -11.00 0.29
CA ILE A 267 5.90 -11.78 1.53
C ILE A 267 6.15 -13.26 1.19
N GLN A 268 6.79 -14.00 2.10
CA GLN A 268 7.07 -15.42 1.90
C GLN A 268 5.80 -16.26 2.07
N ASP A 269 5.68 -17.35 1.29
CA ASP A 269 4.55 -18.30 1.32
C ASP A 269 4.44 -19.09 2.66
#